data_AF-A0A932ZGS6-F1
#
_entry.id   AF-A0A932ZGS6-F1
#
_cell.length_a   1.000
_cell.length_b   1.000
_cell.length_c   1.000
_cell.angle_alpha   90.00
_cell.angle_beta   90.00
_cell.angle_gamma   90.00
#
_symmetry.space_group_name_H-M   'P 1'
#
loop_
_entity.id
_entity.type
_entity.pdbx_description
1 polymer ?
#
loop_
_entity_poly.entity_id
_entity_poly.type
_entity_poly.pdbx_seq_one_letter_code
_entity_poly.pdbx_strand_id
1 'polypeptide(L)'
;MTKKITPKKKVYRLWQRPELTLQTTTLWEYPSQHYGVKNQGSLHYQGATPSYIIWNLLSRYTREGDVVVDPMCGSGTTLDVCKDLKRIGHGF
;
A
#
# COMPACT_ATOMS: atom_id res chain seq x y z
N MET A 1 -18.50 -47.23 23.34
CA MET A 1 -18.71 -45.77 23.31
C MET A 1 -17.42 -45.08 22.86
N THR A 2 -17.30 -44.74 21.59
CA THR A 2 -16.12 -44.06 21.03
C THR A 2 -16.22 -42.55 21.28
N LYS A 3 -15.32 -42.00 22.12
CA LYS A 3 -15.21 -40.55 22.34
C LYS A 3 -14.74 -39.89 21.03
N LYS A 4 -15.60 -39.10 20.39
CA LYS A 4 -15.22 -38.23 19.28
C LYS A 4 -14.26 -37.17 19.81
N ILE A 5 -13.00 -37.22 19.39
CA ILE A 5 -12.01 -36.17 19.66
C ILE A 5 -12.28 -35.05 18.66
N THR A 6 -12.90 -33.97 19.12
CA THR A 6 -13.11 -32.77 18.30
C THR A 6 -11.79 -32.01 18.18
N PRO A 7 -11.27 -31.73 16.98
CA PRO A 7 -10.00 -31.04 16.82
C PRO A 7 -10.12 -29.61 17.34
N LYS A 8 -9.22 -29.19 18.24
CA LYS A 8 -9.13 -27.80 18.69
C LYS A 8 -8.79 -26.91 17.49
N LYS A 9 -9.63 -25.91 17.21
CA LYS A 9 -9.37 -24.90 16.18
C LYS A 9 -8.04 -24.20 16.48
N LYS A 10 -7.09 -24.26 15.56
CA LYS A 10 -5.87 -23.43 15.62
C LYS A 10 -6.28 -21.97 15.38
N VAL A 11 -6.09 -21.12 16.39
CA VAL A 11 -6.28 -19.68 16.26
C VAL A 11 -4.96 -19.11 15.74
N TYR A 12 -4.92 -18.79 14.45
CA TYR A 12 -3.81 -18.02 13.88
C TYR A 12 -3.97 -16.56 14.32
N ARG A 13 -2.93 -15.93 14.87
CA ARG A 13 -2.92 -14.46 15.01
C ARG A 13 -2.95 -13.89 13.59
N LEU A 14 -4.04 -13.20 13.26
CA LEU A 14 -4.11 -12.42 12.03
C LEU A 14 -2.97 -11.40 12.07
N TRP A 15 -2.10 -11.44 11.06
CA TRP A 15 -1.06 -10.43 10.92
C TRP A 15 -1.73 -9.06 10.78
N GLN A 16 -1.45 -8.16 11.73
CA GLN A 16 -1.99 -6.80 11.72
C GLN A 16 -1.06 -5.92 10.88
N ARG A 17 -1.64 -5.19 9.92
CA ARG A 17 -0.88 -4.21 9.15
C ARG A 17 -0.37 -3.13 10.10
N PRO A 18 0.92 -2.75 10.03
CA PRO A 18 1.43 -1.67 10.83
C PRO A 18 0.75 -0.36 10.45
N GLU A 19 0.71 0.56 11.41
CA GLU A 19 0.21 1.90 11.18
C GLU A 19 1.06 2.61 10.11
N LEU A 20 0.40 3.45 9.33
CA LEU A 20 1.03 4.24 8.30
C LEU A 20 1.86 5.35 8.96
N THR A 21 3.18 5.20 8.94
CA THR A 21 4.11 6.13 9.61
C THR A 21 5.19 6.54 8.63
N LEU A 22 5.58 7.81 8.69
CA LEU A 22 6.57 8.36 7.77
C LEU A 22 7.95 7.76 8.08
N GLN A 23 8.52 7.01 7.13
CA GLN A 23 9.83 6.37 7.30
C GLN A 23 10.94 7.35 6.92
N THR A 24 11.68 7.85 7.91
CA THR A 24 12.63 8.98 7.75
C THR A 24 14.06 8.59 7.38
N THR A 25 14.42 7.32 7.51
CA THR A 25 15.73 6.79 7.14
C THR A 25 15.82 6.55 5.62
N THR A 26 16.96 6.08 5.14
CA THR A 26 17.18 5.74 3.71
C THR A 26 16.79 4.30 3.35
N LEU A 27 16.41 3.49 4.34
CA LEU A 27 15.94 2.11 4.15
C LEU A 27 14.48 2.03 4.60
N TRP A 28 13.58 1.69 3.69
CA TRP A 28 12.14 1.63 3.96
C TRP A 28 11.59 0.21 3.92
N GLU A 29 10.83 -0.14 4.94
CA GLU A 29 10.11 -1.41 5.02
C GLU A 29 8.68 -1.26 4.50
N TYR A 30 8.25 -2.16 3.64
CA TYR A 30 6.87 -2.21 3.15
C TYR A 30 6.37 -3.65 3.29
N PRO A 31 5.54 -3.95 4.29
CA PRO A 31 5.13 -5.32 4.53
C PRO A 31 4.04 -5.80 3.56
N SER A 32 3.45 -4.90 2.77
CA SER A 32 2.42 -5.21 1.78
C SER A 32 2.44 -4.24 0.59
N GLN A 33 1.95 -4.72 -0.55
CA GLN A 33 1.80 -3.91 -1.78
C GLN A 33 0.87 -2.71 -1.59
N HIS A 34 -0.21 -2.90 -0.83
CA HIS A 34 -1.22 -1.90 -0.55
C HIS A 34 -1.12 -1.49 0.92
N TYR A 35 -0.99 -0.20 1.20
CA TYR A 35 -1.01 0.29 2.58
C TYR A 35 -2.44 0.49 3.10
N GLY A 36 -3.41 0.68 2.21
CA GLY A 36 -4.81 0.93 2.53
C GLY A 36 -5.72 -0.29 2.38
N VAL A 37 -7.02 -0.11 2.66
CA VAL A 37 -8.05 -1.14 2.46
C VAL A 37 -8.40 -1.30 0.97
N LYS A 38 -8.25 -0.22 0.19
CA LYS A 38 -8.42 -0.25 -1.26
C LYS A 38 -7.17 -0.81 -1.92
N ASN A 39 -7.35 -1.49 -3.05
CA ASN A 39 -6.22 -1.84 -3.91
C ASN A 39 -5.73 -0.57 -4.62
N GLN A 40 -4.42 -0.32 -4.55
CA GLN A 40 -3.74 0.75 -5.28
C GLN A 40 -2.87 0.15 -6.39
N GLY A 41 -3.16 0.52 -7.63
CA GLY A 41 -2.61 -0.08 -8.83
C GLY A 41 -3.17 -1.47 -9.12
N SER A 42 -2.87 -1.97 -10.32
CA SER A 42 -3.22 -3.34 -10.71
C SER A 42 -2.24 -4.37 -10.12
N LEU A 43 -2.78 -5.31 -9.34
CA LEU A 43 -2.04 -6.47 -8.78
C LEU A 43 -1.37 -7.34 -9.85
N HIS A 44 -1.89 -7.34 -11.07
CA HIS A 44 -1.40 -8.17 -12.17
C HIS A 44 -0.31 -7.49 -13.00
N TYR A 45 -0.07 -6.20 -12.78
CA TYR A 45 0.96 -5.46 -13.49
C TYR A 45 2.35 -5.83 -12.96
N GLN A 46 3.18 -6.37 -13.85
CA GLN A 46 4.53 -6.80 -13.47
C GLN A 46 5.39 -5.59 -13.11
N GLY A 47 6.07 -5.66 -11.96
CA GLY A 47 6.87 -4.56 -11.45
C GLY A 47 6.06 -3.41 -10.83
N ALA A 48 4.78 -3.63 -10.48
CA ALA A 48 4.00 -2.62 -9.76
C ALA A 48 4.68 -2.19 -8.46
N THR A 49 4.92 -0.88 -8.31
CA THR A 49 5.54 -0.33 -7.10
C THR A 49 4.60 -0.45 -5.90
N PRO A 50 5.09 -0.90 -4.73
CA PRO A 50 4.31 -0.90 -3.50
C PRO A 50 3.84 0.51 -3.15
N SER A 51 2.54 0.67 -2.92
CA SER A 51 1.90 1.95 -2.62
C SER A 51 2.48 2.66 -1.40
N TYR A 52 3.02 1.91 -0.42
CA TYR A 52 3.62 2.49 0.79
C TYR A 52 4.79 3.40 0.44
N ILE A 53 5.60 2.99 -0.53
CA ILE A 53 6.77 3.74 -1.00
C ILE A 53 6.32 5.06 -1.60
N ILE A 54 5.28 5.04 -2.44
CA ILE A 54 4.72 6.24 -3.05
C ILE A 54 4.08 7.15 -1.99
N TRP A 55 3.35 6.59 -1.03
CA TRP A 55 2.78 7.35 0.08
C TRP A 55 3.86 8.08 0.89
N ASN A 56 4.97 7.40 1.20
CA ASN A 56 6.08 7.99 1.96
C ASN A 56 6.76 9.14 1.17
N LEU A 57 6.87 9.00 -0.15
CA LEU A 57 7.39 10.03 -1.06
C LEU A 57 6.45 11.25 -1.11
N LEU A 58 5.18 11.05 -1.45
CA LEU A 58 4.23 12.15 -1.63
C LEU A 58 3.94 12.87 -0.31
N SER A 59 3.84 12.14 0.80
CA SER A 59 3.65 12.75 2.13
C SER A 59 4.82 13.64 2.54
N ARG A 60 6.02 13.41 2.00
CA ARG A 60 7.23 14.17 2.32
C ARG A 60 7.41 15.42 1.46
N TYR A 61 7.08 15.33 0.18
CA TYR A 61 7.48 16.35 -0.80
C TYR A 61 6.31 17.10 -1.45
N THR A 62 5.06 16.79 -1.09
CA THR A 62 3.88 17.44 -1.67
C THR A 62 2.86 17.80 -0.61
N ARG A 63 1.95 18.70 -0.95
CA ARG A 63 0.79 19.13 -0.15
C ARG A 63 -0.50 18.85 -0.90
N GLU A 64 -1.63 18.94 -0.21
CA GLU A 64 -2.95 18.85 -0.86
C GLU A 64 -3.04 19.90 -1.98
N GLY A 65 -3.56 19.50 -3.14
CA GLY A 65 -3.69 20.36 -4.33
C GLY A 65 -2.46 20.42 -5.24
N ASP A 66 -1.29 19.92 -4.81
CA ASP A 66 -0.10 19.91 -5.67
C ASP A 66 -0.28 18.97 -6.87
N VAL A 67 0.37 19.31 -7.98
CA VAL A 67 0.42 18.49 -9.20
C VAL A 67 1.57 17.51 -9.14
N VAL A 68 1.29 16.24 -9.40
CA VAL A 68 2.27 15.15 -9.47
C VAL A 68 2.23 14.53 -10.85
N VAL A 69 3.37 14.48 -11.53
CA VAL A 69 3.50 13.89 -12.87
C VAL A 69 4.29 12.58 -12.77
N ASP A 70 3.73 11.51 -13.32
CA ASP A 70 4.38 10.20 -13.42
C ASP A 70 4.44 9.75 -14.88
N PRO A 71 5.59 9.92 -15.56
CA PRO A 71 5.73 9.57 -16.98
C PRO A 71 5.80 8.06 -17.24
N MET A 72 5.83 7.24 -16.18
CA MET A 72 5.95 5.78 -16.27
C MET A 72 4.87 5.16 -15.38
N CYS A 73 3.62 5.60 -15.51
CA CYS A 73 2.60 5.38 -14.48
C CYS A 73 2.24 3.90 -14.29
N GLY A 74 2.52 3.07 -15.31
CA GLY A 74 2.41 1.62 -15.26
C GLY A 74 1.06 1.17 -14.71
N SER A 75 1.08 0.49 -13.56
CA SER A 75 -0.13 -0.01 -12.91
C SER A 75 -1.10 1.06 -12.38
N GLY A 76 -0.66 2.33 -12.30
CA GLY A 76 -1.44 3.46 -11.80
C GLY A 76 -1.29 3.72 -10.29
N THR A 77 -0.41 3.00 -9.58
CA THR A 77 -0.22 3.15 -8.12
C THR A 77 -0.05 4.61 -7.70
N THR A 78 0.76 5.38 -8.43
CA THR A 78 1.00 6.79 -8.11
C THR A 78 -0.25 7.63 -8.13
N LEU A 79 -1.13 7.39 -9.10
CA LEU A 79 -2.38 8.14 -9.26
C LEU A 79 -3.38 7.79 -8.15
N ASP A 80 -3.45 6.52 -7.76
CA ASP A 80 -4.29 6.10 -6.63
C ASP A 80 -3.84 6.73 -5.32
N VAL A 81 -2.53 6.77 -5.06
CA VAL A 81 -1.99 7.43 -3.87
C VAL A 81 -2.18 8.95 -3.93
N CYS A 82 -2.05 9.58 -5.11
CA CYS A 82 -2.38 10.99 -5.29
C CYS A 82 -3.83 11.27 -4.90
N LYS A 83 -4.77 10.42 -5.33
CA LYS A 83 -6.19 10.55 -4.98
C LYS A 83 -6.44 10.40 -3.48
N ASP A 84 -5.82 9.40 -2.84
CA ASP A 84 -5.92 9.19 -1.39
C ASP A 84 -5.41 10.42 -0.61
N LEU A 85 -4.35 11.05 -1.10
CA LEU A 85 -3.74 12.22 -0.50
C LEU A 85 -4.30 13.57 -1.03
N LYS A 86 -5.33 13.58 -1.89
CA LYS A 86 -5.86 14.83 -2.50
C LYS A 86 -4.81 15.67 -3.26
N ARG A 87 -3.95 15.00 -4.04
CA ARG A 87 -3.05 15.60 -5.04
C ARG A 87 -3.66 15.44 -6.43
N ILE A 88 -3.22 16.26 -7.38
CA ILE A 88 -3.62 16.16 -8.78
C ILE A 88 -2.58 15.33 -9.53
N GLY A 89 -2.88 14.05 -9.77
CA GLY A 89 -1.99 13.13 -10.47
C GLY A 89 -2.18 13.13 -11.99
N HIS A 90 -1.10 13.23 -12.76
CA HIS A 90 -1.07 13.04 -14.21
C HIS A 90 -0.10 11.91 -14.56
N GLY A 91 -0.64 10.80 -15.08
CA GLY A 91 0.13 9.65 -15.53
C GLY A 91 0.13 9.52 -17.06
N PHE A 92 1.20 8.96 -17.60
CA PHE A 92 1.36 8.64 -19.03
C PHE A 92 1.58 7.14 -19.24
#